data_AF-A0A1F5DDU5-F1
#
_entry.id   AF-A0A1F5DDU5-F1
#
_cell.length_a   1.000
_cell.length_b   1.000
_cell.length_c   1.000
_cell.angle_alpha   90.00
_cell.angle_beta   90.00
_cell.angle_gamma   90.00
#
_symmetry.space_group_name_H-M   'P 1'
#
loop_
_entity.id
_entity.type
_entity.pdbx_description
1 polymer ?
#
loop_
_entity_poly.entity_id
_entity_poly.type
_entity_poly.pdbx_seq_one_letter_code
_entity_poly.pdbx_strand_id
1 'polypeptide(L)'
;MELSNVNRMLCADRWSVGEPKAFVLGAEILNLNPRVQVEMHVERFKPDKHANYLAEVDAVLEGIDGISVKTRLRDRLKAGELESVSMPTDTVFAPFVDVEGPFDPYFCRPDLDKKALDFLRQPISPREDPKGLIRQVALIMGEENIPPDLMAALYLFSQDLLSFWPQPALPAMLNAALLSYLHLESLAGRKPEHSRVRVSLPEIAGIKRYDSAQAKVINELFAQSLGL
;
A
#
# COMPACT_ATOMS: atom_id res chain seq x y z
N MET A 1 -8.84 5.68 15.72
CA MET A 1 -8.43 6.86 14.94
C MET A 1 -7.44 7.59 15.79
N GLU A 2 -6.30 7.98 15.23
CA GLU A 2 -5.26 8.69 15.97
C GLU A 2 -5.09 10.11 15.44
N LEU A 3 -4.57 11.02 16.27
CA LEU A 3 -4.26 12.38 15.86
C LEU A 3 -3.34 12.41 14.63
N SER A 4 -2.42 11.44 14.55
CA SER A 4 -1.52 11.27 13.41
C SER A 4 -2.26 11.02 12.10
N ASN A 5 -3.52 10.56 12.09
CA ASN A 5 -4.28 10.21 10.88
C ASN A 5 -5.01 11.42 10.27
N VAL A 6 -5.26 12.47 11.04
CA VAL A 6 -6.03 13.67 10.61
C VAL A 6 -5.39 14.36 9.40
N ASN A 7 -4.08 14.20 9.20
CA ASN A 7 -3.41 14.79 8.06
C ASN A 7 -3.70 14.09 6.71
N ARG A 8 -4.19 12.84 6.70
CA ARG A 8 -4.23 12.01 5.48
C ARG A 8 -5.46 11.10 5.33
N MET A 9 -6.28 10.97 6.36
CA MET A 9 -7.58 10.30 6.27
C MET A 9 -8.67 11.35 6.18
N LEU A 10 -9.37 11.43 5.04
CA LEU A 10 -10.37 12.48 4.78
C LEU A 10 -11.53 12.49 5.78
N CYS A 11 -11.92 11.33 6.29
CA CYS A 11 -12.96 11.21 7.31
C CYS A 11 -12.47 11.50 8.73
N ALA A 12 -11.16 11.71 8.94
CA ALA A 12 -10.59 11.98 10.25
C ALA A 12 -10.58 13.49 10.53
N ASP A 13 -11.00 13.84 11.74
CA ASP A 13 -11.02 15.19 12.27
C ASP A 13 -10.63 15.19 13.76
N ARG A 14 -10.67 16.35 14.41
CA ARG A 14 -10.33 16.45 15.83
C ARG A 14 -11.30 15.67 16.73
N TRP A 15 -12.55 15.50 16.31
CA TRP A 15 -13.61 14.91 17.13
C TRP A 15 -13.68 13.40 17.01
N SER A 16 -13.18 12.84 15.92
CA SER A 16 -13.09 11.40 15.69
C SER A 16 -11.85 10.76 16.31
N VAL A 17 -10.90 11.52 16.87
CA VAL A 17 -9.74 10.96 17.58
C VAL A 17 -10.19 10.08 18.75
N GLY A 18 -9.69 8.85 18.81
CA GLY A 18 -10.11 7.83 19.77
C GLY A 18 -11.12 6.83 19.21
N GLU A 19 -11.91 7.21 18.21
CA GLU A 19 -12.95 6.34 17.63
C GLU A 19 -12.39 5.24 16.72
N PRO A 20 -12.99 4.05 16.63
CA PRO A 20 -12.58 3.03 15.68
C PRO A 20 -12.57 3.54 14.23
N LYS A 21 -11.48 3.31 13.49
CA LYS A 21 -11.34 3.77 12.09
C LYS A 21 -12.49 3.28 11.19
N ALA A 22 -12.93 2.04 11.39
CA ALA A 22 -14.02 1.44 10.64
C ALA A 22 -15.36 2.19 10.85
N PHE A 23 -15.64 2.64 12.08
CA PHE A 23 -16.87 3.37 12.39
C PHE A 23 -16.86 4.79 11.83
N VAL A 24 -15.73 5.49 11.95
CA VAL A 24 -15.59 6.84 11.38
C VAL A 24 -15.74 6.80 9.86
N LEU A 25 -15.08 5.84 9.20
CA LEU A 25 -15.19 5.67 7.75
C LEU A 25 -16.60 5.22 7.31
N GLY A 26 -17.20 4.27 8.01
CA GLY A 26 -18.53 3.77 7.67
C GLY A 26 -19.62 4.83 7.84
N ALA A 27 -19.54 5.65 8.88
CA ALA A 27 -20.41 6.81 9.07
C ALA A 27 -20.28 7.81 7.90
N GLU A 28 -19.06 8.08 7.46
CA GLU A 28 -18.81 8.98 6.32
C GLU A 28 -19.38 8.41 5.01
N ILE A 29 -19.23 7.10 4.77
CA ILE A 29 -19.84 6.44 3.60
C ILE A 29 -21.36 6.59 3.62
N LEU A 30 -22.01 6.38 4.76
CA LEU A 30 -23.46 6.52 4.90
C LEU A 30 -23.93 7.97 4.79
N ASN A 31 -23.13 8.94 5.22
CA ASN A 31 -23.39 10.37 5.01
C ASN A 31 -23.37 10.73 3.52
N LEU A 32 -22.41 10.18 2.76
CA LEU A 32 -22.30 10.41 1.32
C LEU A 32 -23.40 9.67 0.53
N ASN A 33 -23.73 8.44 0.92
CA ASN A 33 -24.76 7.65 0.27
C ASN A 33 -25.53 6.79 1.30
N PRO A 34 -26.70 7.23 1.78
CA PRO A 34 -27.45 6.51 2.80
C PRO A 34 -28.14 5.23 2.28
N ARG A 35 -28.00 4.91 0.98
CA ARG A 35 -28.64 3.74 0.36
C ARG A 35 -27.74 2.52 0.29
N VAL A 36 -26.45 2.66 0.61
CA VAL A 36 -25.52 1.52 0.65
C VAL A 36 -25.63 0.80 1.99
N GLN A 37 -25.41 -0.50 1.97
CA GLN A 37 -25.17 -1.28 3.18
C GLN A 37 -23.69 -1.21 3.51
N VAL A 38 -23.36 -0.91 4.77
CA VAL A 38 -21.98 -0.85 5.25
C VAL A 38 -21.85 -1.78 6.45
N GLU A 39 -20.95 -2.76 6.33
CA GLU A 39 -20.56 -3.63 7.44
C GLU A 39 -19.20 -3.20 7.98
N MET A 40 -19.11 -3.01 9.30
CA MET A 40 -17.93 -2.43 9.95
C MET A 40 -17.34 -3.44 10.93
N HIS A 41 -16.14 -3.92 10.62
CA HIS A 41 -15.39 -4.83 11.48
C HIS A 41 -14.26 -4.07 12.19
N VAL A 42 -14.27 -4.06 13.52
CA VAL A 42 -13.30 -3.30 14.35
C VAL A 42 -12.09 -4.15 14.76
N GLU A 43 -12.03 -5.39 14.30
CA GLU A 43 -10.91 -6.28 14.60
C GLU A 43 -9.78 -6.18 13.56
N ARG A 44 -8.58 -6.54 14.00
CA ARG A 44 -7.44 -6.62 13.09
C ARG A 44 -7.64 -7.78 12.14
N PHE A 45 -7.74 -7.48 10.85
CA PHE A 45 -7.83 -8.49 9.82
C PHE A 45 -6.63 -9.45 9.86
N LYS A 46 -6.97 -10.74 9.73
CA LYS A 46 -6.06 -11.89 9.71
C LYS A 46 -6.62 -12.87 8.69
N PRO A 47 -5.95 -13.09 7.55
CA PRO A 47 -6.45 -13.92 6.45
C PRO A 47 -6.94 -15.30 6.89
N ASP A 48 -6.23 -15.94 7.83
CA ASP A 48 -6.55 -17.30 8.29
C ASP A 48 -7.77 -17.35 9.21
N LYS A 49 -8.09 -16.26 9.91
CA LYS A 49 -9.21 -16.19 10.87
C LYS A 49 -10.48 -15.62 10.26
N HIS A 50 -10.33 -14.73 9.29
CA HIS A 50 -11.43 -13.95 8.72
C HIS A 50 -11.70 -14.36 7.27
N ALA A 51 -11.54 -15.65 6.98
CA ALA A 51 -11.82 -16.20 5.66
C ALA A 51 -13.25 -15.91 5.19
N ASN A 52 -14.20 -15.87 6.14
CA ASN A 52 -15.60 -15.58 5.85
C ASN A 52 -15.82 -14.15 5.34
N TYR A 53 -14.99 -13.17 5.74
CA TYR A 53 -15.07 -11.79 5.22
C TYR A 53 -14.69 -11.68 3.74
N LEU A 54 -14.02 -12.70 3.22
CA LEU A 54 -13.59 -12.77 1.84
C LEU A 54 -14.52 -13.63 0.98
N ALA A 55 -15.43 -14.40 1.58
CA ALA A 55 -16.25 -15.37 0.86
C ALA A 55 -17.40 -14.72 0.06
N GLU A 56 -17.82 -13.52 0.45
CA GLU A 56 -18.99 -12.84 -0.11
C GLU A 56 -18.63 -11.53 -0.84
N VAL A 57 -17.35 -11.31 -1.15
CA VAL A 57 -16.89 -10.08 -1.82
C VAL A 57 -16.45 -10.38 -3.25
N ASP A 58 -16.91 -9.56 -4.20
CA ASP A 58 -16.49 -9.65 -5.60
C ASP A 58 -15.04 -9.21 -5.80
N ALA A 59 -14.56 -8.28 -4.95
CA ALA A 59 -13.23 -7.71 -5.06
C ALA A 59 -12.70 -7.19 -3.73
N VAL A 60 -11.38 -7.13 -3.60
CA VAL A 60 -10.70 -6.68 -2.38
C VAL A 60 -9.88 -5.43 -2.62
N LEU A 61 -10.15 -4.38 -1.84
CA LEU A 61 -9.32 -3.18 -1.70
C LEU A 61 -8.43 -3.31 -0.46
N GLU A 62 -7.12 -3.41 -0.68
CA GLU A 62 -6.17 -3.77 0.36
C GLU A 62 -5.28 -2.58 0.74
N GLY A 63 -5.60 -1.91 1.86
CA GLY A 63 -4.83 -0.78 2.41
C GLY A 63 -4.10 -1.10 3.71
N ILE A 64 -3.58 -2.32 3.87
CA ILE A 64 -2.96 -2.84 5.09
C ILE A 64 -1.43 -2.74 4.97
N ASP A 65 -0.76 -2.04 5.88
CA ASP A 65 0.71 -1.86 5.83
C ASP A 65 1.51 -3.16 6.09
N GLY A 66 0.87 -4.17 6.70
CA GLY A 66 1.50 -5.44 7.03
C GLY A 66 1.73 -6.33 5.80
N ILE A 67 2.98 -6.40 5.33
CA ILE A 67 3.34 -7.12 4.10
C ILE A 67 2.92 -8.60 4.08
N SER A 68 3.10 -9.31 5.19
CA SER A 68 2.65 -10.72 5.29
C SER A 68 1.15 -10.89 5.03
N VAL A 69 0.31 -9.94 5.45
CA VAL A 69 -1.13 -9.96 5.18
C VAL A 69 -1.39 -9.76 3.69
N LYS A 70 -0.66 -8.83 3.06
CA LYS A 70 -0.73 -8.58 1.62
C LYS A 70 -0.42 -9.85 0.82
N THR A 71 0.69 -10.53 1.14
CA THR A 71 1.09 -11.78 0.47
C THR A 71 0.06 -12.89 0.66
N ARG A 72 -0.52 -13.02 1.86
CA ARG A 72 -1.57 -14.01 2.11
C ARG A 72 -2.86 -13.76 1.31
N LEU A 73 -3.24 -12.49 1.11
CA LEU A 73 -4.36 -12.15 0.22
C LEU A 73 -4.07 -12.57 -1.22
N ARG A 74 -2.82 -12.42 -1.69
CA ARG A 74 -2.40 -12.95 -3.00
C ARG A 74 -2.41 -14.47 -3.04
N ASP A 75 -1.96 -15.16 -1.99
CA ASP A 75 -2.02 -16.63 -1.93
C ASP A 75 -3.48 -17.11 -2.18
N ARG A 76 -4.47 -16.42 -1.60
CA ARG A 76 -5.91 -16.71 -1.79
C ARG A 76 -6.41 -16.35 -3.19
N LEU A 77 -6.00 -15.20 -3.72
CA LEU A 77 -6.25 -14.81 -5.12
C LEU A 77 -5.73 -15.89 -6.09
N LYS A 78 -4.53 -16.42 -5.85
CA LYS A 78 -3.92 -17.50 -6.64
C LYS A 78 -4.64 -18.85 -6.49
N ALA A 79 -5.24 -19.11 -5.34
CA ALA A 79 -6.06 -20.30 -5.11
C ALA A 79 -7.44 -20.20 -5.79
N GLY A 80 -7.79 -19.06 -6.39
CA GLY A 80 -9.10 -18.83 -7.00
C GLY A 80 -10.20 -18.50 -5.99
N GLU A 81 -9.84 -18.10 -4.77
CA GLU A 81 -10.78 -17.70 -3.73
C GLU A 81 -11.20 -16.22 -3.83
N LEU A 82 -10.48 -15.44 -4.64
CA LEU A 82 -10.76 -14.03 -4.92
C LEU A 82 -10.67 -13.80 -6.42
N GLU A 83 -11.45 -12.86 -6.95
CA GLU A 83 -11.35 -12.49 -8.36
C GLU A 83 -10.31 -11.41 -8.62
N SER A 84 -10.17 -10.46 -7.68
CA SER A 84 -9.19 -9.38 -7.79
C SER A 84 -8.76 -8.84 -6.43
N VAL A 85 -7.49 -8.42 -6.37
CA VAL A 85 -6.93 -7.68 -5.25
C VAL A 85 -6.29 -6.42 -5.79
N SER A 86 -6.71 -5.26 -5.28
CA SER A 86 -6.08 -3.98 -5.59
C SER A 86 -5.34 -3.43 -4.38
N MET A 87 -4.09 -3.04 -4.56
CA MET A 87 -3.23 -2.51 -3.51
C MET A 87 -2.60 -1.18 -3.94
N PRO A 88 -2.84 -0.08 -3.21
CA PRO A 88 -2.07 1.13 -3.36
C PRO A 88 -0.69 0.97 -2.68
N THR A 89 0.34 1.52 -3.30
CA THR A 89 1.66 1.69 -2.69
C THR A 89 2.04 3.16 -2.73
N ASP A 90 2.25 3.74 -1.55
CA ASP A 90 2.58 5.16 -1.41
C ASP A 90 4.05 5.41 -1.75
N THR A 91 4.29 6.21 -2.77
CA THR A 91 5.65 6.58 -3.21
C THR A 91 5.80 8.09 -3.38
N VAL A 92 5.63 8.85 -2.30
CA VAL A 92 5.81 10.31 -2.23
C VAL A 92 5.01 11.10 -3.28
N PHE A 93 5.48 11.22 -4.51
CA PHE A 93 4.79 11.94 -5.60
C PHE A 93 4.55 11.08 -6.85
N ALA A 94 4.84 9.77 -6.80
CA ALA A 94 4.69 8.86 -7.92
C ALA A 94 3.96 7.55 -7.58
N PRO A 95 2.85 7.60 -6.79
CA PRO A 95 2.18 6.40 -6.30
C PRO A 95 1.83 5.45 -7.42
N PHE A 96 1.73 4.17 -7.07
CA PHE A 96 1.19 3.17 -7.97
C PHE A 96 0.20 2.26 -7.28
N VAL A 97 -0.70 1.69 -8.08
CA VAL A 97 -1.67 0.69 -7.65
C VAL A 97 -1.40 -0.59 -8.42
N ASP A 98 -1.25 -1.68 -7.69
CA ASP A 98 -1.23 -3.04 -8.23
C ASP A 98 -2.66 -3.58 -8.25
N VAL A 99 -3.18 -3.87 -9.43
CA VAL A 99 -4.47 -4.53 -9.68
C VAL A 99 -4.18 -5.94 -10.18
N GLU A 100 -4.21 -6.90 -9.27
CA GLU A 100 -3.86 -8.30 -9.57
C GLU A 100 -5.12 -9.16 -9.74
N GLY A 101 -5.11 -10.01 -10.76
CA GLY A 101 -6.01 -11.15 -10.90
C GLY A 101 -5.33 -12.50 -10.61
N PRO A 102 -6.06 -13.62 -10.70
CA PRO A 102 -5.57 -14.96 -10.31
C PRO A 102 -4.32 -15.42 -11.09
N PHE A 103 -4.08 -14.87 -12.28
CA PHE A 103 -2.98 -15.25 -13.15
C PHE A 103 -1.81 -14.25 -13.15
N ASP A 104 -1.98 -13.06 -12.56
CA ASP A 104 -0.96 -12.00 -12.54
C ASP A 104 0.17 -12.30 -11.54
N PRO A 105 1.46 -12.02 -11.85
CA PRO A 105 2.53 -12.20 -10.88
C PRO A 105 2.26 -11.50 -9.54
N TYR A 106 2.77 -12.06 -8.44
CA TYR A 106 2.65 -11.44 -7.11
C TYR A 106 3.18 -10.01 -7.14
N PHE A 107 2.37 -9.06 -6.68
CA PHE A 107 2.73 -7.63 -6.67
C PHE A 107 3.13 -7.10 -8.05
N CYS A 108 2.62 -7.70 -9.14
CA CYS A 108 3.01 -7.39 -10.50
C CYS A 108 4.53 -7.56 -10.76
N ARG A 109 5.20 -8.42 -9.99
CA ARG A 109 6.65 -8.66 -10.03
C ARG A 109 6.97 -10.11 -10.43
N PRO A 110 7.15 -10.38 -11.73
CA PRO A 110 7.45 -11.73 -12.23
C PRO A 110 8.83 -12.24 -11.82
N ASP A 111 9.70 -11.36 -11.34
CA ASP A 111 11.07 -11.65 -10.90
C ASP A 111 11.16 -12.09 -9.41
N LEU A 112 10.05 -12.07 -8.66
CA LEU A 112 10.02 -12.57 -7.29
C LEU A 112 10.15 -14.10 -7.27
N ASP A 113 11.32 -14.57 -6.85
CA ASP A 113 11.56 -15.99 -6.64
C ASP A 113 10.90 -16.52 -5.35
N LYS A 114 10.97 -17.85 -5.16
CA LYS A 114 10.42 -18.52 -3.98
C LYS A 114 10.99 -17.97 -2.67
N LYS A 115 12.30 -17.65 -2.63
CA LYS A 115 12.97 -17.16 -1.42
C LYS A 115 12.48 -15.76 -1.05
N ALA A 116 12.28 -14.89 -2.04
CA ALA A 116 11.69 -13.58 -1.85
C ALA A 116 10.25 -13.68 -1.35
N LEU A 117 9.43 -14.56 -1.95
CA LEU A 117 8.07 -14.80 -1.48
C LEU A 117 8.01 -15.34 -0.05
N ASP A 118 8.88 -16.30 0.29
CA ASP A 118 8.97 -16.85 1.64
C ASP A 118 9.39 -15.79 2.67
N PHE A 119 10.24 -14.83 2.28
CA PHE A 119 10.59 -13.69 3.10
C PHE A 119 9.44 -12.68 3.25
N LEU A 120 8.68 -12.40 2.19
CA LEU A 120 7.51 -11.51 2.24
C LEU A 120 6.38 -12.07 3.13
N ARG A 121 6.27 -13.40 3.26
CA ARG A 121 5.32 -14.05 4.17
C ARG A 121 5.65 -13.88 5.65
N GLN A 122 6.87 -13.47 6.00
CA GLN A 122 7.28 -13.31 7.39
C GLN A 122 6.59 -12.07 8.00
N PRO A 123 5.95 -12.20 9.17
CA PRO A 123 5.40 -11.06 9.87
C PRO A 123 6.56 -10.24 10.49
N ILE A 124 6.77 -9.03 9.97
CA ILE A 124 7.78 -8.10 10.50
C ILE A 124 7.09 -6.92 11.17
N SER A 125 7.52 -6.60 12.39
CA SER A 125 7.10 -5.42 13.12
C SER A 125 8.01 -4.24 12.78
N PRO A 126 7.47 -3.06 12.38
CA PRO A 126 8.27 -1.88 12.07
C PRO A 126 9.19 -1.43 13.23
N ARG A 127 8.82 -1.75 14.48
CA ARG A 127 9.60 -1.39 15.67
C ARG A 127 10.68 -2.41 16.02
N GLU A 128 10.49 -3.67 15.66
CA GLU A 128 11.41 -4.76 16.04
C GLU A 128 12.47 -4.97 14.97
N ASP A 129 12.09 -4.88 13.69
CA ASP A 129 13.00 -5.00 12.55
C ASP A 129 12.60 -4.02 11.42
N PRO A 130 12.93 -2.73 11.58
CA PRO A 130 12.65 -1.72 10.56
C PRO A 130 13.37 -2.02 9.24
N LYS A 131 14.57 -2.59 9.28
CA LYS A 131 15.35 -2.92 8.07
C LYS A 131 14.71 -4.05 7.28
N GLY A 132 14.24 -5.10 7.96
CA GLY A 132 13.50 -6.18 7.34
C GLY A 132 12.21 -5.71 6.68
N LEU A 133 11.47 -4.81 7.34
CA LEU A 133 10.28 -4.20 6.75
C LEU A 133 10.62 -3.38 5.50
N ILE A 134 11.66 -2.55 5.56
CA ILE A 134 12.10 -1.77 4.38
C ILE A 134 12.50 -2.69 3.23
N ARG A 135 13.17 -3.81 3.52
CA ARG A 135 13.51 -4.82 2.51
C ARG A 135 12.27 -5.46 1.90
N GLN A 136 11.24 -5.77 2.70
CA GLN A 136 9.97 -6.27 2.18
C GLN A 136 9.29 -5.25 1.27
N VAL A 137 9.29 -3.97 1.66
CA VAL A 137 8.77 -2.87 0.84
C VAL A 137 9.53 -2.75 -0.47
N ALA A 138 10.87 -2.78 -0.44
CA ALA A 138 11.69 -2.73 -1.65
C ALA A 138 11.42 -3.90 -2.60
N LEU A 139 11.22 -5.11 -2.06
CA LEU A 139 10.87 -6.29 -2.85
C LEU A 139 9.51 -6.17 -3.53
N ILE A 140 8.51 -5.57 -2.88
CA ILE A 140 7.18 -5.37 -3.50
C ILE A 140 7.23 -4.25 -4.53
N MET A 141 7.88 -3.14 -4.18
CA MET A 141 7.95 -1.97 -5.03
C MET A 141 8.79 -2.18 -6.28
N GLY A 142 9.93 -2.85 -6.14
CA GLY A 142 11.01 -2.79 -7.11
C GLY A 142 11.88 -1.58 -6.80
N GLU A 143 13.18 -1.79 -6.68
CA GLU A 143 14.14 -0.75 -6.28
C GLU A 143 14.08 0.46 -7.23
N GLU A 144 13.83 0.20 -8.51
CA GLU A 144 13.66 1.21 -9.56
C GLU A 144 12.44 2.13 -9.35
N ASN A 145 11.47 1.70 -8.54
CA ASN A 145 10.25 2.44 -8.25
C ASN A 145 10.30 3.20 -6.91
N ILE A 146 11.40 3.09 -6.15
CA ILE A 146 11.58 3.81 -4.88
C ILE A 146 12.23 5.17 -5.18
N PRO A 147 11.50 6.30 -5.03
CA PRO A 147 12.11 7.61 -5.27
C PRO A 147 13.14 7.95 -4.17
N PRO A 148 14.18 8.74 -4.49
CA PRO A 148 15.20 9.14 -3.52
C PRO A 148 14.66 9.75 -2.21
N ASP A 149 13.61 10.58 -2.27
CA ASP A 149 12.98 11.13 -1.06
C ASP A 149 12.40 10.03 -0.14
N LEU A 150 11.80 8.98 -0.72
CA LEU A 150 11.29 7.86 0.06
C LEU A 150 12.46 7.06 0.65
N MET A 151 13.50 6.80 -0.13
CA MET A 151 14.70 6.12 0.36
C MET A 151 15.32 6.86 1.54
N ALA A 152 15.46 8.19 1.45
CA ALA A 152 15.97 9.01 2.53
C ALA A 152 15.07 8.92 3.78
N ALA A 153 13.75 8.98 3.61
CA ALA A 153 12.82 8.86 4.73
C ALA A 153 12.85 7.47 5.38
N LEU A 154 12.91 6.40 4.58
CA LEU A 154 13.06 5.03 5.07
C LEU A 154 14.41 4.81 5.76
N TYR A 155 15.48 5.41 5.24
CA TYR A 155 16.79 5.41 5.89
C TYR A 155 16.70 6.05 7.28
N LEU A 156 16.16 7.27 7.39
CA LEU A 156 16.01 7.96 8.67
C LEU A 156 15.12 7.16 9.65
N PHE A 157 14.05 6.53 9.16
CA PHE A 157 13.22 5.61 9.94
C PHE A 157 14.03 4.41 10.45
N SER A 158 14.87 3.81 9.61
CA SER A 158 15.74 2.67 10.00
C SER A 158 16.80 3.03 11.05
N GLN A 159 17.16 4.32 11.15
CA GLN A 159 18.12 4.84 12.12
C GLN A 159 17.45 5.35 13.40
N ASP A 160 16.14 5.12 13.58
CA ASP A 160 15.35 5.66 14.70
C ASP A 160 15.36 7.21 14.78
N LEU A 161 15.66 7.87 13.65
CA LEU A 161 15.63 9.33 13.52
C LEU A 161 14.25 9.86 13.11
N LEU A 162 13.38 8.97 12.62
CA LEU A 162 11.96 9.22 12.39
C LEU A 162 11.14 8.23 13.22
N SER A 163 10.26 8.76 14.08
CA SER A 163 9.42 7.95 14.97
C SER A 163 8.16 7.38 14.30
N PHE A 164 7.94 7.68 13.03
CA PHE A 164 6.76 7.28 12.28
C PHE A 164 7.12 6.81 10.87
N TRP A 165 6.29 5.91 10.34
CA TRP A 165 6.38 5.45 8.95
C TRP A 165 6.14 6.63 7.99
N PRO A 166 7.03 6.85 6.99
CA PRO A 166 6.94 8.01 6.13
C PRO A 166 5.80 7.87 5.11
N GLN A 167 4.61 8.34 5.48
CA GLN A 167 3.42 8.37 4.63
C GLN A 167 2.87 9.79 4.53
N PRO A 168 3.33 10.58 3.54
CA PRO A 168 2.83 11.94 3.34
C PRO A 168 1.35 11.95 2.93
N ALA A 169 0.64 13.03 3.23
CA ALA A 169 -0.80 13.14 2.98
C ALA A 169 -1.17 13.09 1.49
N LEU A 170 -0.44 13.86 0.67
CA LEU A 170 -0.71 13.98 -0.76
C LEU A 170 -0.64 12.64 -1.52
N PRO A 171 0.42 11.81 -1.40
CA PRO A 171 0.44 10.49 -2.03
C PRO A 171 -0.70 9.59 -1.55
N ALA A 172 -1.02 9.59 -0.24
CA ALA A 172 -2.12 8.79 0.28
C ALA A 172 -3.47 9.17 -0.37
N MET A 173 -3.72 10.47 -0.54
CA MET A 173 -4.93 10.97 -1.23
C MET A 173 -4.92 10.62 -2.72
N LEU A 174 -3.78 10.78 -3.40
CA LEU A 174 -3.65 10.43 -4.82
C LEU A 174 -3.84 8.92 -5.04
N ASN A 175 -3.30 8.09 -4.15
CA ASN A 175 -3.51 6.64 -4.15
C ASN A 175 -4.96 6.28 -3.92
N ALA A 176 -5.65 6.93 -2.98
CA ALA A 176 -7.07 6.68 -2.75
C ALA A 176 -7.91 6.98 -4.01
N ALA A 177 -7.63 8.08 -4.71
CA ALA A 177 -8.30 8.41 -5.96
C ALA A 177 -8.00 7.40 -7.08
N LEU A 178 -6.72 7.06 -7.27
CA LEU A 178 -6.28 6.10 -8.29
C LEU A 178 -6.85 4.70 -8.04
N LEU A 179 -6.77 4.22 -6.79
CA LEU A 179 -7.32 2.93 -6.37
C LEU A 179 -8.82 2.85 -6.63
N SER A 180 -9.57 3.89 -6.22
CA SER A 180 -11.02 3.94 -6.41
C SER A 180 -11.39 3.89 -7.89
N TYR A 181 -10.70 4.66 -8.74
CA TYR A 181 -10.93 4.66 -10.17
C TYR A 181 -10.64 3.29 -10.81
N LEU A 182 -9.44 2.74 -10.59
CA LEU A 182 -9.04 1.47 -11.19
C LEU A 182 -9.91 0.30 -10.73
N HIS A 183 -10.37 0.34 -9.48
CA HIS A 183 -11.28 -0.67 -8.97
C HIS A 183 -12.66 -0.61 -9.65
N LEU A 184 -13.21 0.59 -9.84
CA LEU A 184 -14.47 0.78 -10.59
C LEU A 184 -14.35 0.29 -12.05
N GLU A 185 -13.22 0.57 -12.70
CA GLU A 185 -12.95 0.08 -14.05
C GLU A 185 -12.88 -1.45 -14.08
N SER A 186 -12.17 -2.06 -13.11
CA SER A 186 -12.05 -3.51 -12.97
C SER A 186 -13.41 -4.18 -12.77
N LEU A 187 -14.25 -3.65 -11.88
CA LEU A 187 -15.62 -4.14 -11.66
C LEU A 187 -16.50 -4.02 -12.90
N ALA A 188 -16.24 -3.04 -13.76
CA ALA A 188 -16.92 -2.89 -15.04
C ALA A 188 -16.34 -3.77 -16.16
N GLY A 189 -15.44 -4.71 -15.83
CA GLY A 189 -14.80 -5.62 -16.78
C GLY A 189 -13.70 -4.97 -17.62
N ARG A 190 -13.29 -3.73 -17.31
CA ARG A 190 -12.20 -3.03 -17.98
C ARG A 190 -10.92 -3.19 -17.16
N LYS A 191 -9.87 -3.71 -17.79
CA LYS A 191 -8.58 -3.86 -17.15
C LYS A 191 -7.60 -2.83 -17.67
N PRO A 192 -6.71 -2.28 -16.82
CA PRO A 192 -5.59 -1.51 -17.31
C PRO A 192 -4.71 -2.40 -18.20
N GLU A 193 -4.03 -1.78 -19.17
CA GLU A 193 -3.06 -2.47 -20.04
C GLU A 193 -1.94 -3.15 -19.22
N HIS A 194 -1.62 -2.56 -18.07
CA HIS A 194 -0.65 -3.08 -17.12
C HIS A 194 -1.31 -3.27 -15.75
N SER A 195 -1.08 -4.42 -15.13
CA SER A 195 -1.56 -4.75 -13.78
C SER A 195 -0.97 -3.82 -12.71
N ARG A 196 0.11 -3.09 -13.01
CA ARG A 196 0.64 -1.99 -12.19
C ARG A 196 0.45 -0.66 -12.90
N VAL A 197 -0.26 0.25 -12.26
CA VAL A 197 -0.52 1.61 -12.77
C VAL A 197 0.17 2.63 -11.90
N ARG A 198 1.08 3.42 -12.47
CA ARG A 198 1.83 4.49 -11.79
C ARG A 198 1.35 5.86 -12.24
N VAL A 199 1.15 6.78 -11.29
CA VAL A 199 0.83 8.18 -11.56
C VAL A 199 1.87 9.07 -10.89
N SER A 200 2.64 9.79 -11.72
CA SER A 200 3.74 10.66 -11.26
C SER A 200 3.39 12.11 -11.45
N LEU A 201 3.08 12.82 -10.35
CA LEU A 201 2.81 14.26 -10.39
C LEU A 201 3.98 15.07 -10.99
N PRO A 202 5.26 14.77 -10.67
CA PRO A 202 6.39 15.48 -11.26
C PRO A 202 6.49 15.25 -12.77
N GLU A 203 6.26 14.02 -13.25
CA GLU A 203 6.25 13.75 -14.69
C GLU A 203 5.11 14.49 -15.39
N ILE A 204 3.90 14.46 -14.82
CA ILE A 204 2.73 15.21 -15.32
C ILE A 204 3.01 16.71 -15.37
N ALA A 205 3.68 17.24 -14.36
CA ALA A 205 4.03 18.66 -14.27
C ALA A 205 5.29 19.05 -15.07
N GLY A 206 6.01 18.09 -15.67
CA GLY A 206 7.29 18.35 -16.33
C GLY A 206 8.41 18.76 -15.37
N ILE A 207 8.31 18.42 -14.09
CA ILE A 207 9.27 18.77 -13.03
C ILE A 207 10.30 17.66 -12.86
N LYS A 208 11.56 17.98 -13.15
CA LYS A 208 12.70 17.13 -12.81
C LYS A 208 13.11 17.37 -11.35
N ARG A 209 12.79 16.43 -10.46
CA ARG A 209 13.06 16.59 -9.00
C ARG A 209 14.48 16.26 -8.58
N TYR A 210 15.16 15.37 -9.31
CA TYR A 210 16.50 14.91 -8.96
C TYR A 210 17.42 15.03 -10.17
N ASP A 211 18.65 15.47 -9.92
CA ASP A 211 19.73 15.17 -10.84
C ASP A 211 20.21 13.71 -10.65
N SER A 212 20.90 13.18 -11.65
CA SER A 212 21.36 11.78 -11.65
C SER A 212 22.44 11.51 -10.59
N ALA A 213 23.19 12.51 -10.14
CA ALA A 213 24.23 12.36 -9.14
C ALA A 213 23.63 12.27 -7.72
N GLN A 214 22.66 13.13 -7.41
CA GLN A 214 21.91 13.11 -6.14
C GLN A 214 21.17 11.78 -5.95
N ALA A 215 20.48 11.32 -6.99
CA ALA A 215 19.78 10.03 -6.94
C ALA A 215 20.76 8.89 -6.67
N LYS A 216 21.94 8.90 -7.31
CA LYS A 216 22.97 7.87 -7.12
C LYS A 216 23.47 7.82 -5.68
N VAL A 217 23.81 8.96 -5.08
CA VAL A 217 24.32 9.02 -3.70
C VAL A 217 23.28 8.50 -2.70
N ILE A 218 22.01 8.89 -2.88
CA ILE A 218 20.92 8.43 -1.99
C ILE A 218 20.73 6.91 -2.12
N ASN A 219 20.76 6.37 -3.34
CA ASN A 219 20.64 4.94 -3.59
C ASN A 219 21.79 4.16 -2.93
N GLU A 220 23.03 4.65 -3.03
CA GLU A 220 24.20 4.01 -2.42
C GLU A 220 24.09 3.97 -0.89
N LEU A 221 23.70 5.08 -0.26
CA LEU A 221 23.49 5.14 1.19
C LEU A 221 22.36 4.20 1.65
N PHE A 222 21.28 4.14 0.87
CA PHE A 222 20.15 3.28 1.16
C PHE A 222 20.52 1.79 1.06
N ALA A 223 21.17 1.38 -0.02
CA ALA A 223 21.64 0.00 -0.21
C ALA A 223 22.57 -0.45 0.93
N GLN A 224 23.57 0.39 1.27
CA GLN A 224 24.47 0.14 2.40
C GLN A 224 23.73 -0.04 3.72
N SER A 225 22.69 0.77 3.97
CA SER A 225 21.93 0.72 5.22
C SER A 225 21.15 -0.59 5.41
N LEU A 226 20.76 -1.21 4.30
CA LEU A 226 19.95 -2.43 4.24
C LEU A 226 20.79 -3.71 4.06
N GLY A 227 22.10 -3.58 3.80
CA GLY A 227 22.96 -4.71 3.49
C GLY A 227 22.60 -5.37 2.16
N LEU A 228 22.18 -4.56 1.19
CA LEU A 228 21.93 -4.94 -0.21
C LEU A 228 23.18 -4.71 -1.07
#